data_AF-A0AB33HW10-F1
#
_entry.id   AF-A0AB33HW10-F1
#
_cell.length_a   1.000
_cell.length_b   1.000
_cell.length_c   1.000
_cell.angle_alpha   90.00
_cell.angle_beta   90.00
_cell.angle_gamma   90.00
#
_symmetry.space_group_name_H-M   'P 1'
#
loop_
_entity.id
_entity.type
_entity.pdbx_description
1 polymer ?
#
loop_
_entity_poly.entity_id
_entity_poly.type
_entity_poly.pdbx_seq_one_letter_code
_entity_poly.pdbx_strand_id
1 'polypeptide(L)'
;MSKFVDRLKNVSKGYVRPMGFNAVASAPPPKMLLAAELDIENLTDKEAFGGADVVLVSASKASAKKLKEAADLLGETVWGVMLGDKAADAAKMAKAGADFVVFSPDAEVSPLTALEKTGKIIILETNLTDFMIRAADCLSVGAVIVGEQADTATLSWRKIMLYQRFADILSKPFLVRVSSNITLSELQSLWALGIDGVLVSGSAGLKELHTLIDKAEWTPKRKRGHMSAIVPSLKMPASESVAPEEPEEPDEGDEE
;
A
#
# COMPACT_ATOMS: atom_id res chain seq x y z
N MET A 1 -4.04 -2.12 13.88
CA MET A 1 -3.58 -1.64 12.57
C MET A 1 -2.71 -2.74 11.97
N SER A 2 -2.81 -2.96 10.66
CA SER A 2 -2.10 -4.04 9.97
C SER A 2 -0.61 -3.74 9.84
N LYS A 3 0.22 -4.71 10.22
CA LYS A 3 1.68 -4.65 10.12
C LYS A 3 2.12 -4.46 8.66
N PHE A 4 1.43 -5.08 7.71
CA PHE A 4 1.75 -4.97 6.29
C PHE A 4 1.57 -3.54 5.77
N VAL A 5 0.41 -2.94 6.05
CA VAL A 5 0.11 -1.57 5.60
C VAL A 5 1.10 -0.57 6.20
N ASP A 6 1.50 -0.78 7.47
CA ASP A 6 2.50 0.08 8.12
C ASP A 6 3.89 -0.08 7.48
N ARG A 7 4.32 -1.30 7.15
CA ARG A 7 5.55 -1.55 6.38
C ARG A 7 5.53 -0.84 5.03
N LEU A 8 4.43 -0.96 4.29
CA LEU A 8 4.25 -0.30 3.00
C LEU A 8 4.29 1.23 3.11
N LYS A 9 3.65 1.82 4.12
CA LYS A 9 3.69 3.26 4.37
C LYS A 9 5.09 3.74 4.71
N ASN A 10 5.86 2.96 5.46
CA ASN A 10 7.24 3.29 5.81
C ASN A 10 8.14 3.29 4.56
N VAL A 11 7.98 2.31 3.69
CA VAL A 11 8.70 2.25 2.39
C VAL A 11 8.28 3.39 1.46
N SER A 12 6.98 3.74 1.45
CA SER A 12 6.41 4.81 0.63
C SER A 12 6.87 6.21 1.02
N LYS A 13 6.89 6.53 2.33
CA LYS A 13 7.34 7.84 2.83
C LYS A 13 8.82 8.10 2.56
N GLY A 14 9.57 7.03 2.28
CA GLY A 14 11.01 7.10 2.08
C GLY A 14 11.75 7.48 3.37
N TYR A 15 13.06 7.61 3.24
CA TYR A 15 13.90 8.04 4.36
C TYR A 15 13.77 9.55 4.55
N VAL A 16 13.13 9.97 5.65
CA VAL A 16 13.18 11.37 6.11
C VAL A 16 14.23 11.43 7.20
N ARG A 17 15.33 12.16 6.96
CA ARG A 17 16.32 12.40 8.01
C ARG A 17 15.62 13.11 9.17
N PRO A 18 15.70 12.60 10.41
CA PRO A 18 15.21 13.34 11.56
C PRO A 18 15.97 14.67 11.63
N MET A 19 15.26 15.79 11.60
CA MET A 19 15.84 17.11 11.81
C MET A 19 16.05 17.30 13.31
N GLY A 20 17.30 17.36 13.77
CA GLY A 20 17.62 17.59 15.17
C GLY A 20 19.11 17.42 15.49
N PHE A 21 19.56 17.99 16.60
CA PHE A 21 20.97 17.95 17.06
C PHE A 21 21.35 16.66 17.81
N ASN A 22 20.39 15.75 18.04
CA ASN A 22 20.67 14.46 18.65
C ASN A 22 21.04 13.43 17.59
N ALA A 23 22.15 12.72 17.80
CA ALA A 23 22.56 11.58 16.98
C ALA A 23 21.54 10.44 17.16
N VAL A 24 20.47 10.45 16.36
CA VAL A 24 19.58 9.30 16.22
C VAL A 24 20.29 8.32 15.31
N ALA A 25 20.42 7.07 15.75
CA ALA A 25 20.95 5.98 14.93
C ALA A 25 20.23 5.98 13.57
N SER A 26 21.01 6.07 12.49
CA SER A 26 20.44 6.11 11.14
C SER A 26 19.62 4.84 10.90
N ALA A 27 18.30 4.99 10.74
CA ALA A 27 17.48 3.89 10.27
C ALA A 27 17.99 3.41 8.90
N PRO A 28 17.99 2.09 8.63
CA PRO A 28 18.44 1.56 7.35
C PRO A 28 17.59 2.15 6.21
N PRO A 29 18.21 2.38 5.03
CA PRO A 29 17.49 2.92 3.88
C PRO A 29 16.32 1.99 3.52
N PRO A 30 15.16 2.54 3.12
CA PRO A 30 14.02 1.72 2.73
C PRO A 30 14.37 0.88 1.50
N LYS A 31 14.11 -0.42 1.58
CA LYS A 31 14.23 -1.38 0.48
C LYS A 31 12.84 -1.68 -0.12
N MET A 32 12.81 -2.16 -1.35
CA MET A 32 11.59 -2.66 -1.98
C MET A 32 11.06 -3.89 -1.22
N LEU A 33 9.75 -3.94 -0.97
CA LEU A 33 9.13 -5.09 -0.30
C LEU A 33 8.92 -6.25 -1.28
N LEU A 34 9.27 -7.46 -0.86
CA LEU A 34 8.97 -8.68 -1.59
C LEU A 34 7.75 -9.37 -0.98
N ALA A 35 6.67 -9.46 -1.75
CA ALA A 35 5.49 -10.23 -1.39
C ALA A 35 5.41 -11.50 -2.26
N ALA A 36 5.11 -12.65 -1.63
CA ALA A 36 4.92 -13.92 -2.32
C ALA A 36 3.43 -14.27 -2.35
N GLU A 37 2.88 -14.56 -3.52
CA GLU A 37 1.53 -15.09 -3.71
C GLU A 37 1.60 -16.61 -3.84
N LEU A 38 1.07 -17.32 -2.85
CA LEU A 38 1.11 -18.77 -2.77
C LEU A 38 -0.30 -19.32 -2.61
N ASP A 39 -0.59 -20.41 -3.33
CA ASP A 39 -1.75 -21.23 -3.02
C ASP A 39 -1.53 -21.96 -1.69
N ILE A 40 -2.62 -22.17 -0.96
CA ILE A 40 -2.59 -22.89 0.33
C ILE A 40 -2.00 -24.29 0.20
N GLU A 41 -2.14 -24.90 -0.98
CA GLU A 41 -1.59 -26.25 -1.24
C GLU A 41 -0.07 -26.24 -1.40
N ASN A 42 0.50 -25.10 -1.80
CA ASN A 42 1.94 -24.92 -1.98
C ASN A 42 2.63 -24.40 -0.70
N LEU A 43 1.86 -24.08 0.33
CA LEU A 43 2.34 -23.71 1.67
C LEU A 43 2.62 -24.95 2.51
N THR A 44 3.64 -25.72 2.10
CA THR A 44 4.05 -26.94 2.83
C THR A 44 5.02 -26.63 3.95
N ASP A 45 5.99 -25.74 3.69
CA ASP A 45 7.13 -25.50 4.58
C ASP A 45 7.53 -24.03 4.62
N LYS A 46 8.34 -23.64 5.61
CA LYS A 46 8.88 -22.27 5.71
C LYS A 46 9.75 -21.87 4.52
N GLU A 47 10.28 -22.85 3.81
CA GLU A 47 11.07 -22.61 2.60
C GLU A 47 10.23 -22.12 1.43
N ALA A 48 8.92 -22.41 1.43
CA ALA A 48 8.02 -22.10 0.32
C ALA A 48 7.88 -20.59 0.08
N PHE A 49 7.99 -19.77 1.14
CA PHE A 49 7.97 -18.32 1.01
C PHE A 49 9.36 -17.68 0.88
N GLY A 50 10.44 -18.47 0.91
CA GLY A 50 11.77 -18.06 0.45
C GLY A 50 12.36 -16.78 1.07
N GLY A 51 11.93 -16.39 2.27
CA GLY A 51 12.34 -15.13 2.90
C GLY A 51 11.53 -13.90 2.48
N ALA A 52 10.42 -14.06 1.77
CA ALA A 52 9.52 -12.95 1.45
C ALA A 52 9.11 -12.18 2.72
N ASP A 53 9.08 -10.85 2.60
CA ASP A 53 8.69 -9.98 3.72
C ASP A 53 7.23 -10.21 4.13
N VAL A 54 6.40 -10.61 3.16
CA VAL A 54 4.95 -10.75 3.25
C VAL A 54 4.47 -11.92 2.40
N VAL A 55 3.52 -12.71 2.92
CA VAL A 55 2.92 -13.83 2.18
C VAL A 55 1.43 -13.57 1.93
N LEU A 56 1.03 -13.58 0.68
CA LEU A 56 -0.35 -13.57 0.24
C LEU A 56 -0.80 -15.00 -0.06
N VAL A 57 -1.82 -15.44 0.66
CA VAL A 57 -2.33 -16.79 0.58
C VAL A 57 -3.62 -16.79 -0.24
N SER A 58 -3.63 -17.49 -1.37
CA SER A 58 -4.84 -17.66 -2.18
C SER A 58 -5.75 -18.74 -1.56
N ALA A 59 -6.94 -18.34 -1.11
CA ALA A 59 -7.85 -19.20 -0.34
C ALA A 59 -9.12 -19.63 -1.07
N SER A 60 -9.15 -19.54 -2.41
CA SER A 60 -10.34 -19.81 -3.23
C SER A 60 -11.08 -21.11 -2.89
N LYS A 61 -10.37 -22.16 -2.46
CA LYS A 61 -10.91 -23.49 -2.11
C LYS A 61 -10.53 -24.01 -0.71
N ALA A 62 -9.98 -23.19 0.18
CA ALA A 62 -9.41 -23.72 1.41
C ALA A 62 -10.43 -23.92 2.54
N SER A 63 -10.27 -25.02 3.27
CA SER A 63 -11.01 -25.30 4.50
C SER A 63 -10.41 -24.54 5.68
N ALA A 64 -11.23 -24.27 6.70
CA ALA A 64 -10.78 -23.61 7.92
C ALA A 64 -9.65 -24.33 8.66
N LYS A 65 -9.46 -25.65 8.43
CA LYS A 65 -8.34 -26.43 8.97
C LYS A 65 -7.02 -26.09 8.28
N LYS A 66 -6.97 -26.16 6.94
CA LYS A 66 -5.77 -25.82 6.16
C LYS A 66 -5.31 -24.37 6.42
N LEU A 67 -6.26 -23.47 6.67
CA LEU A 67 -5.95 -22.08 7.01
C LEU A 67 -5.27 -21.91 8.36
N LYS A 68 -5.67 -22.70 9.37
CA LYS A 68 -4.99 -22.72 10.66
C LYS A 68 -3.59 -23.30 10.53
N GLU A 69 -3.45 -24.41 9.81
CA GLU A 69 -2.15 -25.03 9.52
C GLU A 69 -1.21 -24.04 8.82
N ALA A 70 -1.72 -23.29 7.82
CA ALA A 70 -0.96 -22.24 7.14
C ALA A 70 -0.57 -21.10 8.10
N ALA A 71 -1.49 -20.65 8.97
CA ALA A 71 -1.20 -19.62 9.96
C ALA A 71 -0.12 -20.07 10.96
N ASP A 72 -0.18 -21.31 11.42
CA ASP A 72 0.80 -21.90 12.33
C ASP A 72 2.19 -22.03 11.67
N LEU A 73 2.23 -22.40 10.37
CA LEU A 73 3.47 -22.46 9.59
C LEU A 73 4.11 -21.08 9.41
N LEU A 74 3.30 -20.05 9.15
CA LEU A 74 3.75 -18.67 8.91
C LEU A 74 4.23 -18.01 10.20
N GLY A 75 3.65 -18.35 11.35
CA GLY A 75 4.09 -17.91 12.67
C GLY A 75 4.14 -16.38 12.79
N GLU A 76 5.34 -15.82 12.95
CA GLU A 76 5.55 -14.37 13.07
C GLU A 76 5.56 -13.61 11.73
N THR A 77 5.56 -14.34 10.60
CA THR A 77 5.58 -13.75 9.26
C THR A 77 4.28 -13.01 8.99
N VAL A 78 4.37 -11.82 8.39
CA VAL A 78 3.18 -11.04 8.03
C VAL A 78 2.49 -11.73 6.86
N TRP A 79 1.24 -12.14 7.04
CA TRP A 79 0.49 -12.83 6.01
C TRP A 79 -0.93 -12.28 5.84
N GLY A 80 -1.46 -12.45 4.65
CA GLY A 80 -2.80 -12.04 4.29
C GLY A 80 -3.43 -13.01 3.31
N VAL A 81 -4.71 -12.78 3.02
CA VAL A 81 -5.52 -13.73 2.26
C VAL A 81 -6.18 -13.06 1.08
N MET A 82 -6.11 -13.71 -0.09
CA MET A 82 -6.90 -13.36 -1.26
C MET A 82 -8.15 -14.26 -1.31
N LEU A 83 -9.32 -13.63 -1.22
CA LEU A 83 -10.60 -14.33 -1.10
C LEU A 83 -11.36 -14.47 -2.42
N GLY A 84 -10.87 -13.87 -3.52
CA GLY A 84 -11.62 -13.77 -4.77
C GLY A 84 -13.01 -13.17 -4.50
N ASP A 85 -14.05 -13.85 -4.97
CA ASP A 85 -15.44 -13.41 -4.83
C ASP A 85 -16.05 -13.68 -3.44
N LYS A 86 -15.35 -14.43 -2.56
CA LYS A 86 -15.84 -14.83 -1.24
C LYS A 86 -15.55 -13.79 -0.16
N ALA A 87 -15.89 -12.54 -0.44
CA ALA A 87 -15.68 -11.43 0.48
C ALA A 87 -16.33 -11.68 1.86
N ALA A 88 -17.47 -12.38 1.90
CA ALA A 88 -18.19 -12.72 3.12
C ALA A 88 -17.37 -13.54 4.14
N ASP A 89 -16.34 -14.27 3.70
CA ASP A 89 -15.48 -15.04 4.59
C ASP A 89 -14.36 -14.21 5.23
N ALA A 90 -14.18 -12.95 4.84
CA ALA A 90 -13.08 -12.11 5.31
C ALA A 90 -13.01 -11.96 6.83
N ALA A 91 -14.17 -11.87 7.51
CA ALA A 91 -14.22 -11.80 8.96
C ALA A 91 -13.72 -13.10 9.63
N LYS A 92 -13.93 -14.26 9.00
CA LYS A 92 -13.41 -15.55 9.50
C LYS A 92 -11.89 -15.60 9.34
N MET A 93 -11.37 -15.07 8.24
CA MET A 93 -9.93 -15.02 7.97
C MET A 93 -9.21 -14.09 8.93
N ALA A 94 -9.79 -12.92 9.22
CA ALA A 94 -9.26 -12.00 10.23
C ALA A 94 -9.19 -12.66 11.63
N LYS A 95 -10.22 -13.43 12.01
CA LYS A 95 -10.21 -14.20 13.26
C LYS A 95 -9.16 -15.32 13.29
N ALA A 96 -8.75 -15.82 12.13
CA ALA A 96 -7.69 -16.83 12.01
C ALA A 96 -6.28 -16.24 12.12
N GLY A 97 -6.13 -14.91 12.26
CA GLY A 97 -4.84 -14.25 12.45
C GLY A 97 -4.25 -13.60 11.20
N ALA A 98 -5.01 -13.51 10.10
CA ALA A 98 -4.58 -12.78 8.90
C ALA A 98 -4.41 -11.29 9.21
N ASP A 99 -3.26 -10.72 8.84
CA ASP A 99 -2.94 -9.30 9.07
C ASP A 99 -3.66 -8.39 8.08
N PHE A 100 -3.87 -8.87 6.85
CA PHE A 100 -4.58 -8.14 5.80
C PHE A 100 -5.42 -9.07 4.91
N VAL A 101 -6.40 -8.49 4.23
CA VAL A 101 -7.26 -9.16 3.25
C VAL A 101 -7.21 -8.40 1.94
N VAL A 102 -7.05 -9.16 0.85
CA VAL A 102 -7.04 -8.65 -0.53
C VAL A 102 -8.39 -8.93 -1.17
N PHE A 103 -9.01 -7.88 -1.68
CA PHE A 103 -10.32 -7.89 -2.32
C PHE A 103 -10.21 -7.75 -3.84
N SER A 104 -11.03 -8.52 -4.55
CA SER A 104 -11.35 -8.29 -5.96
C SER A 104 -12.12 -6.96 -6.09
N PRO A 105 -11.98 -6.21 -7.20
CA PRO A 105 -12.79 -5.02 -7.44
C PRO A 105 -14.30 -5.30 -7.41
N ASP A 106 -14.73 -6.51 -7.79
CA ASP A 106 -16.13 -6.92 -7.81
C ASP A 106 -16.64 -7.50 -6.49
N ALA A 107 -15.80 -7.53 -5.45
CA ALA A 107 -16.16 -8.05 -4.15
C ALA A 107 -17.26 -7.20 -3.49
N GLU A 108 -18.16 -7.87 -2.75
CA GLU A 108 -19.15 -7.17 -1.94
C GLU A 108 -18.51 -6.25 -0.91
N VAL A 109 -19.09 -5.06 -0.73
CA VAL A 109 -18.61 -4.03 0.22
C VAL A 109 -19.00 -4.37 1.67
N SER A 110 -20.06 -5.15 1.87
CA SER A 110 -20.62 -5.50 3.19
C SER A 110 -19.60 -6.04 4.21
N PRO A 111 -18.60 -6.87 3.85
CA PRO A 111 -17.64 -7.43 4.79
C PRO A 111 -16.54 -6.44 5.20
N LEU A 112 -16.38 -5.32 4.47
CA LEU A 112 -15.35 -4.32 4.75
C LEU A 112 -15.57 -3.62 6.10
N THR A 113 -16.81 -3.48 6.54
CA THR A 113 -17.15 -2.84 7.83
C THR A 113 -16.69 -3.68 9.02
N ALA A 114 -16.66 -5.01 8.89
CA ALA A 114 -16.25 -5.92 9.96
C ALA A 114 -14.73 -5.99 10.18
N LEU A 115 -13.93 -5.34 9.32
CA LEU A 115 -12.47 -5.44 9.29
C LEU A 115 -11.76 -4.18 9.78
N GLU A 116 -12.12 -3.69 10.97
CA GLU A 116 -11.53 -2.45 11.51
C GLU A 116 -10.02 -2.55 11.81
N LYS A 117 -9.56 -3.70 12.30
CA LYS A 117 -8.17 -3.91 12.73
C LYS A 117 -7.27 -4.53 11.66
N THR A 118 -7.87 -5.18 10.67
CA THR A 118 -7.22 -5.91 9.57
C THR A 118 -6.98 -4.99 8.38
N GLY A 119 -5.83 -5.12 7.74
CA GLY A 119 -5.47 -4.33 6.56
C GLY A 119 -6.41 -4.64 5.40
N LYS A 120 -6.91 -3.59 4.74
CA LYS A 120 -7.77 -3.72 3.55
C LYS A 120 -6.95 -3.35 2.32
N ILE A 121 -6.88 -4.25 1.36
CA ILE A 121 -6.14 -4.07 0.11
C ILE A 121 -7.04 -4.43 -1.04
N ILE A 122 -6.98 -3.65 -2.12
CA ILE A 122 -7.77 -3.92 -3.33
C ILE A 122 -6.84 -4.21 -4.49
N ILE A 123 -7.31 -5.08 -5.39
CA ILE A 123 -6.67 -5.30 -6.68
C ILE A 123 -7.27 -4.29 -7.67
N LEU A 124 -6.41 -3.63 -8.44
CA LEU A 124 -6.78 -2.78 -9.56
C LEU A 124 -6.27 -3.39 -10.86
N GLU A 125 -7.17 -3.51 -11.83
CA GLU A 125 -6.81 -3.89 -13.19
C GLU A 125 -5.99 -2.80 -13.88
N THR A 126 -5.13 -3.19 -14.81
CA THR A 126 -4.25 -2.26 -15.55
C THR A 126 -4.98 -1.44 -16.62
N ASN A 127 -6.18 -1.85 -17.00
CA ASN A 127 -7.03 -1.23 -18.03
C ASN A 127 -7.93 -0.11 -17.48
N LEU A 128 -7.96 0.12 -16.16
CA LEU A 128 -8.85 1.10 -15.53
C LEU A 128 -8.58 2.52 -16.03
N THR A 129 -9.61 3.36 -16.10
CA THR A 129 -9.51 4.78 -16.47
C THR A 129 -8.93 5.62 -15.33
N ASP A 130 -8.39 6.81 -15.63
CA ASP A 130 -7.78 7.68 -14.61
C ASP A 130 -8.76 8.04 -13.50
N PHE A 131 -10.03 8.23 -13.87
CA PHE A 131 -11.10 8.53 -12.94
C PHE A 131 -11.33 7.37 -11.96
N MET A 132 -11.33 6.13 -12.45
CA MET A 132 -11.48 4.94 -11.60
C MET A 132 -10.29 4.76 -10.65
N ILE A 133 -9.06 5.03 -11.11
CA ILE A 133 -7.86 4.98 -10.26
C ILE A 133 -7.95 6.05 -9.15
N ARG A 134 -8.41 7.27 -9.46
CA ARG A 134 -8.65 8.32 -8.45
C ARG A 134 -9.74 7.93 -7.47
N ALA A 135 -10.84 7.36 -7.95
CA ALA A 135 -11.92 6.89 -7.08
C ALA A 135 -11.41 5.81 -6.11
N ALA A 136 -10.60 4.88 -6.59
CA ALA A 136 -9.93 3.88 -5.77
C ALA A 136 -8.98 4.49 -4.71
N ASP A 137 -8.27 5.57 -5.06
CA ASP A 137 -7.44 6.32 -4.12
C ASP A 137 -8.26 7.03 -3.02
N CYS A 138 -9.54 7.32 -3.24
CA CYS A 138 -10.44 7.87 -2.23
C CYS A 138 -11.03 6.82 -1.27
N LEU A 139 -10.95 5.52 -1.59
CA LEU A 139 -11.53 4.46 -0.74
C LEU A 139 -10.79 4.31 0.60
N SER A 140 -11.44 3.79 1.65
CA SER A 140 -10.81 3.56 2.97
C SER A 140 -9.95 2.27 3.01
N VAL A 141 -9.05 2.15 2.03
CA VAL A 141 -8.13 1.01 1.85
C VAL A 141 -6.70 1.44 2.18
N GLY A 142 -5.92 0.51 2.74
CA GLY A 142 -4.57 0.79 3.24
C GLY A 142 -3.48 0.71 2.17
N ALA A 143 -3.69 -0.11 1.15
CA ALA A 143 -2.78 -0.28 0.03
C ALA A 143 -3.51 -0.81 -1.21
N VAL A 144 -2.82 -0.82 -2.35
CA VAL A 144 -3.34 -1.29 -3.64
C VAL A 144 -2.38 -2.33 -4.25
N ILE A 145 -2.92 -3.33 -4.95
CA ILE A 145 -2.15 -4.24 -5.81
C ILE A 145 -2.57 -3.97 -7.25
N VAL A 146 -1.60 -3.71 -8.14
CA VAL A 146 -1.85 -3.43 -9.55
C VAL A 146 -1.56 -4.66 -10.40
N GLY A 147 -2.53 -5.02 -11.24
CA GLY A 147 -2.50 -6.20 -12.11
C GLY A 147 -3.23 -7.38 -11.49
N GLU A 148 -4.04 -8.08 -12.28
CA GLU A 148 -4.87 -9.20 -11.82
C GLU A 148 -4.09 -10.51 -11.77
N GLN A 149 -3.32 -10.81 -12.82
CA GLN A 149 -2.55 -12.03 -12.95
C GLN A 149 -1.04 -11.74 -13.01
N ALA A 150 -0.23 -12.69 -12.52
CA ALA A 150 1.20 -12.65 -12.76
C ALA A 150 1.48 -12.73 -14.26
N ASP A 151 2.02 -11.64 -14.76
CA ASP A 151 2.23 -11.45 -16.17
C ASP A 151 3.55 -12.17 -16.55
N THR A 152 3.45 -13.21 -17.36
CA THR A 152 4.60 -14.08 -17.73
C THR A 152 5.62 -13.35 -18.60
N ALA A 153 5.23 -12.21 -19.18
CA ALA A 153 6.10 -11.38 -20.01
C ALA A 153 7.06 -10.51 -19.18
N THR A 154 8.27 -10.32 -19.71
CA THR A 154 9.29 -9.40 -19.19
C THR A 154 8.76 -7.95 -19.08
N LEU A 155 9.48 -7.11 -18.34
CA LEU A 155 9.08 -5.73 -18.13
C LEU A 155 9.21 -4.94 -19.44
N SER A 156 8.07 -4.66 -20.10
CA SER A 156 8.05 -3.86 -21.32
C SER A 156 7.86 -2.37 -21.02
N TRP A 157 8.23 -1.49 -21.96
CA TRP A 157 7.94 -0.06 -21.87
C TRP A 157 6.46 0.24 -21.66
N ARG A 158 5.57 -0.58 -22.24
CA ARG A 158 4.12 -0.47 -22.01
C ARG A 158 3.77 -0.68 -20.53
N LYS A 159 4.37 -1.67 -19.87
CA LYS A 159 4.16 -1.91 -18.43
C LYS A 159 4.71 -0.75 -17.59
N ILE A 160 5.89 -0.24 -17.93
CA ILE A 160 6.48 0.93 -17.25
C ILE A 160 5.54 2.15 -17.36
N MET A 161 5.01 2.44 -18.56
CA MET A 161 4.07 3.54 -18.76
C MET A 161 2.78 3.35 -17.93
N LEU A 162 2.26 2.14 -17.87
CA LEU A 162 1.09 1.81 -17.05
C LEU A 162 1.39 2.04 -15.57
N TYR A 163 2.48 1.49 -15.03
CA TYR A 163 2.81 1.65 -13.62
C TYR A 163 3.15 3.10 -13.24
N GLN A 164 3.77 3.85 -14.15
CA GLN A 164 4.00 5.28 -13.94
C GLN A 164 2.67 6.03 -13.80
N ARG A 165 1.69 5.74 -14.66
CA ARG A 165 0.34 6.32 -14.58
C ARG A 165 -0.33 6.03 -13.23
N PHE A 166 -0.20 4.81 -12.70
CA PHE A 166 -0.67 4.49 -11.35
C PHE A 166 0.11 5.27 -10.27
N ALA A 167 1.43 5.37 -10.37
CA ALA A 167 2.27 6.08 -9.41
C ALA A 167 2.00 7.59 -9.36
N ASP A 168 1.62 8.20 -10.48
CA ASP A 168 1.31 9.62 -10.56
C ASP A 168 -0.09 9.93 -9.97
N ILE A 169 -1.04 8.99 -10.05
CA ILE A 169 -2.41 9.16 -9.57
C ILE A 169 -2.60 8.72 -8.11
N LEU A 170 -2.05 7.57 -7.72
CA LEU A 170 -2.24 6.98 -6.40
C LEU A 170 -1.39 7.69 -5.34
N SER A 171 -2.02 8.18 -4.28
CA SER A 171 -1.32 8.68 -3.10
C SER A 171 -0.93 7.54 -2.13
N LYS A 172 -1.69 6.43 -2.16
CA LYS A 172 -1.48 5.26 -1.31
C LYS A 172 -0.28 4.41 -1.73
N PRO A 173 0.24 3.57 -0.83
CA PRO A 173 1.22 2.59 -1.22
C PRO A 173 0.65 1.47 -2.07
N PHE A 174 1.42 1.04 -3.05
CA PHE A 174 0.98 -0.02 -3.95
C PHE A 174 2.09 -0.97 -4.38
N LEU A 175 1.68 -2.19 -4.68
CA LEU A 175 2.52 -3.26 -5.19
C LEU A 175 2.13 -3.60 -6.63
N VAL A 176 3.05 -4.21 -7.35
CA VAL A 176 2.85 -4.65 -8.72
C VAL A 176 3.11 -6.15 -8.81
N ARG A 177 2.26 -6.88 -9.55
CA ARG A 177 2.49 -8.29 -9.88
C ARG A 177 3.57 -8.43 -10.95
N VAL A 178 4.58 -9.26 -10.69
CA VAL A 178 5.72 -9.48 -11.60
C VAL A 178 6.10 -10.96 -11.67
N SER A 179 6.71 -11.36 -12.78
CA SER A 179 7.28 -12.69 -12.97
C SER A 179 8.50 -12.94 -12.06
N SER A 180 8.72 -14.20 -11.69
CA SER A 180 9.86 -14.64 -10.87
C SER A 180 11.23 -14.42 -11.52
N ASN A 181 11.27 -14.23 -12.84
CA ASN A 181 12.52 -14.04 -13.61
C ASN A 181 12.97 -12.57 -13.72
N ILE A 182 12.50 -11.69 -12.83
CA ILE A 182 12.84 -10.26 -12.87
C ILE A 182 14.31 -10.01 -12.52
N THR A 183 14.94 -9.11 -13.27
CA THR A 183 16.33 -8.71 -13.07
C THR A 183 16.46 -7.53 -12.09
N LEU A 184 17.65 -7.35 -11.50
CA LEU A 184 17.94 -6.23 -10.59
C LEU A 184 17.69 -4.85 -11.25
N SER A 185 18.06 -4.68 -12.52
CA SER A 185 17.86 -3.43 -13.25
C SER A 185 16.38 -3.09 -13.45
N GLU A 186 15.54 -4.10 -13.65
CA GLU A 186 14.09 -3.92 -13.75
C GLU A 186 13.51 -3.55 -12.38
N LEU A 187 13.95 -4.19 -11.29
CA LEU A 187 13.54 -3.83 -9.92
C LEU A 187 13.92 -2.39 -9.56
N GLN A 188 15.13 -1.96 -9.90
CA GLN A 188 15.58 -0.57 -9.70
C GLN A 188 14.75 0.42 -10.53
N SER A 189 14.36 0.04 -11.75
CA SER A 189 13.47 0.85 -12.59
C SER A 189 12.08 1.00 -11.96
N LEU A 190 11.51 -0.10 -11.45
CA LEU A 190 10.23 -0.08 -10.73
C LEU A 190 10.31 0.77 -9.45
N TRP A 191 11.41 0.66 -8.72
CA TRP A 191 11.66 1.47 -7.53
C TRP A 191 11.70 2.97 -7.87
N ALA A 192 12.41 3.35 -8.92
CA ALA A 192 12.53 4.73 -9.37
C ALA A 192 11.19 5.35 -9.77
N LEU A 193 10.24 4.56 -10.29
CA LEU A 193 8.87 4.99 -10.58
C LEU A 193 8.05 5.32 -9.33
N GLY A 194 8.50 4.85 -8.16
CA GLY A 194 7.75 5.03 -6.92
C GLY A 194 6.94 3.79 -6.52
N ILE A 195 7.26 2.58 -6.98
CA ILE A 195 6.54 1.35 -6.57
C ILE A 195 7.08 0.84 -5.22
N ASP A 196 6.21 0.47 -4.27
CA ASP A 196 6.61 0.09 -2.89
C ASP A 196 7.02 -1.36 -2.73
N GLY A 197 6.49 -2.24 -3.58
CA GLY A 197 6.83 -3.65 -3.52
C GLY A 197 6.43 -4.40 -4.77
N VAL A 198 6.95 -5.62 -4.86
CA VAL A 198 6.67 -6.55 -5.95
C VAL A 198 5.98 -7.78 -5.38
N LEU A 199 4.95 -8.24 -6.08
CA LEU A 199 4.22 -9.46 -5.79
C LEU A 199 4.61 -10.52 -6.83
N VAL A 200 5.18 -11.64 -6.37
CA VAL A 200 5.59 -12.76 -7.23
C VAL A 200 4.71 -13.95 -6.93
N SER A 201 4.14 -14.59 -7.95
CA SER A 201 3.35 -15.80 -7.78
C SER A 201 4.23 -17.05 -7.79
N GLY A 202 3.99 -17.93 -6.82
CA GLY A 202 4.72 -19.19 -6.65
C GLY A 202 5.95 -19.08 -5.74
N SER A 203 6.54 -20.24 -5.43
CA SER A 203 7.68 -20.38 -4.52
C SER A 203 9.05 -20.36 -5.23
N ALA A 204 9.06 -20.45 -6.57
CA ALA A 204 10.29 -20.51 -7.36
C ALA A 204 11.01 -19.16 -7.41
N GLY A 205 12.32 -19.16 -7.15
CA GLY A 205 13.18 -17.98 -7.27
C GLY A 205 13.08 -16.94 -6.15
N LEU A 206 12.19 -17.11 -5.17
CA LEU A 206 11.97 -16.12 -4.10
C LEU A 206 13.23 -15.86 -3.25
N LYS A 207 13.98 -16.91 -2.92
CA LYS A 207 15.23 -16.79 -2.13
C LYS A 207 16.27 -15.95 -2.88
N GLU A 208 16.41 -16.20 -4.18
CA GLU A 208 17.35 -15.46 -5.03
C GLU A 208 16.93 -14.00 -5.14
N LEU A 209 15.65 -13.73 -5.42
CA LEU A 209 15.10 -12.37 -5.47
C LEU A 209 15.25 -11.62 -4.14
N HIS A 210 15.00 -12.28 -3.00
CA HIS A 210 15.21 -11.67 -1.69
C HIS A 210 16.68 -11.28 -1.50
N THR A 211 17.63 -12.17 -1.82
CA THR A 211 19.06 -11.84 -1.71
C THR A 211 19.50 -10.74 -2.68
N LEU A 212 18.87 -10.64 -3.85
CA LEU A 212 19.12 -9.56 -4.81
C LEU A 212 18.59 -8.22 -4.26
N ILE A 213 17.40 -8.20 -3.68
CA ILE A 213 16.78 -7.02 -3.08
C ILE A 213 17.58 -6.51 -1.87
N ASP A 214 18.10 -7.42 -1.04
CA ASP A 214 18.90 -7.08 0.14
C ASP A 214 20.27 -6.50 -0.20
N LYS A 215 20.89 -6.98 -1.30
CA LYS A 215 22.20 -6.48 -1.76
C LYS A 215 22.09 -5.25 -2.66
N ALA A 216 20.88 -4.90 -3.10
CA ALA A 216 20.66 -3.80 -4.00
C ALA A 216 20.92 -2.45 -3.31
N GLU A 217 21.61 -1.55 -4.02
CA GLU A 217 21.64 -0.15 -3.66
C GLU A 217 20.39 0.54 -4.23
N TRP A 218 19.55 1.05 -3.33
CA TRP A 218 18.30 1.70 -3.68
C TRP A 218 18.50 3.21 -3.80
N THR A 219 18.19 3.75 -4.98
CA THR A 219 18.18 5.19 -5.23
C THR A 219 17.05 5.88 -4.45
N PRO A 220 17.12 7.20 -4.20
CA PRO A 220 15.98 7.90 -3.62
C PRO A 220 14.76 7.80 -4.54
N LYS A 221 13.63 7.46 -3.94
CA LYS A 221 12.37 7.19 -4.62
C LYS A 221 11.69 8.48 -5.09
N ARG A 222 11.00 8.42 -6.23
CA ARG A 222 10.12 9.50 -6.68
C ARG A 222 8.95 9.68 -5.70
N LYS A 223 8.62 10.93 -5.38
CA LYS A 223 7.41 11.26 -4.61
C LYS A 223 6.16 11.07 -5.49
N ARG A 224 5.17 10.34 -4.98
CA ARG A 224 3.89 10.06 -5.66
C ARG A 224 2.86 11.18 -5.45
N GLY A 225 1.79 11.15 -6.25
CA GLY A 225 0.63 12.05 -6.08
C GLY A 225 0.84 13.47 -6.60
N HIS A 226 1.76 13.67 -7.56
CA HIS A 226 2.08 15.00 -8.09
C HIS A 226 1.03 15.54 -9.09
N MET A 227 -0.07 14.81 -9.34
CA MET A 227 -1.07 15.19 -10.33
C MET A 227 -2.22 16.03 -9.77
N SER A 228 -1.95 16.83 -8.73
CA SER A 228 -2.84 17.90 -8.26
C SER A 228 -2.53 19.19 -9.01
N ALA A 229 -3.54 19.82 -9.58
CA ALA A 229 -3.39 21.14 -10.20
C ALA A 229 -2.90 22.16 -9.14
N ILE A 230 -1.78 22.82 -9.42
CA ILE A 230 -1.34 23.99 -8.66
C ILE A 230 -2.22 25.15 -9.13
N VAL A 231 -3.30 25.42 -8.40
CA VAL A 231 -4.13 26.60 -8.64
C VAL A 231 -3.49 27.82 -7.96
N PRO A 232 -3.39 28.97 -8.65
CA PRO A 232 -3.00 30.22 -8.02
C PRO A 232 -3.97 30.54 -6.89
N SER A 233 -3.45 30.65 -5.66
CA SER A 233 -4.20 31.18 -4.53
C SER A 233 -4.40 32.68 -4.76
N LEU A 234 -5.63 33.08 -5.11
CA LEU A 234 -6.03 34.48 -4.91
C LEU A 234 -6.08 34.70 -3.40
N LYS A 235 -5.07 35.38 -2.85
CA LYS A 235 -5.22 36.05 -1.56
C LYS A 235 -6.33 37.08 -1.76
N MET A 236 -7.55 36.77 -1.31
CA MET A 236 -8.54 37.82 -1.12
C MET A 236 -7.94 38.78 -0.09
N PRO A 237 -7.83 40.09 -0.38
CA PRO A 237 -7.51 41.05 0.67
C PRO A 237 -8.56 40.89 1.76
N ALA A 238 -8.11 40.86 3.01
CA ALA A 238 -9.00 40.81 4.16
C ALA A 238 -10.05 41.90 3.95
N SER A 239 -11.31 41.48 3.82
CA SER A 239 -12.45 42.36 4.04
C SER A 239 -12.18 43.03 5.39
N GLU A 240 -11.86 44.31 5.39
CA GLU A 240 -11.91 45.12 6.61
C GLU A 240 -13.29 44.86 7.20
N SER A 241 -13.30 44.12 8.30
CA SER A 241 -14.47 44.03 9.15
C SER A 241 -14.75 45.46 9.59
N VAL A 242 -15.75 46.08 8.97
CA VAL A 242 -16.39 47.28 9.51
C VAL A 242 -16.86 46.86 10.91
N ALA A 243 -16.11 47.30 11.92
CA ALA A 243 -16.51 47.15 13.30
C ALA A 243 -17.85 47.88 13.48
N PRO A 244 -18.84 47.31 14.19
CA PRO A 244 -20.01 48.07 14.58
C PRO A 244 -19.55 49.21 15.50
N GLU A 245 -19.86 50.46 15.16
CA GLU A 245 -19.73 51.58 16.09
C GLU A 245 -20.59 51.28 17.33
N GLU A 246 -19.96 51.16 18.50
CA GLU A 246 -20.66 51.15 19.77
C GLU A 246 -21.29 52.53 20.02
N PRO A 247 -22.55 52.62 20.47
CA PRO A 247 -23.17 53.89 20.81
C PRO A 247 -22.51 54.50 22.07
N GLU A 248 -22.02 55.73 21.95
CA GLU A 248 -21.50 56.53 23.08
C GLU A 248 -22.61 56.76 24.13
N GLU A 249 -22.37 56.34 25.37
CA GLU A 249 -23.24 56.69 26.51
C GLU A 249 -23.00 58.15 26.95
N PRO A 250 -24.06 58.89 27.33
CA PRO A 250 -23.93 60.28 27.78
C PRO A 250 -23.30 60.39 29.17
N ASP A 251 -22.26 61.22 29.28
CA ASP A 251 -21.57 61.57 30.52
C ASP A 251 -22.50 62.36 31.46
N GLU A 252 -22.94 61.74 32.55
CA GLU A 252 -23.63 62.44 33.65
C GLU A 252 -22.59 63.25 34.42
N GLY A 253 -22.52 64.56 34.14
CA GLY A 253 -21.71 65.50 34.90
C GLY A 253 -22.26 65.72 36.31
N ASP A 254 -21.51 65.23 37.30
CA ASP A 254 -21.74 65.52 38.72
C ASP A 254 -21.48 67.00 39.05
N GLU A 255 -22.39 67.53 39.86
CA GLU A 255 -22.49 68.89 40.38
C GLU A 255 -21.40 69.22 41.44
N GLU A 256 -20.89 70.45 41.42
CA GLU A 256 -20.39 71.17 42.62
C GLU A 256 -21.10 72.53 42.74
#